data_AF-A0A0C9M4I1-F1
#
_entry.id   AF-A0A0C9M4I1-F1
#
_cell.length_a   1.000
_cell.length_b   1.000
_cell.length_c   1.000
_cell.angle_alpha   90.00
_cell.angle_beta   90.00
_cell.angle_gamma   90.00
#
_symmetry.space_group_name_H-M   'P 1'
#
loop_
_entity.id
_entity.type
_entity.pdbx_description
1 polymer ?
#
loop_
_entity_poly.entity_id
_entity_poly.type
_entity_poly.pdbx_seq_one_letter_code
_entity_poly.pdbx_strand_id
1 'polypeptide(L)'
;MIFSLNAKDPLATRLLADGIPYQLLLLLLKFPPIQPLIEQVYNDALTKGIFPDSWNVSLMTLLYKKNDPNDMENYRPISLCNTDYKLMTRLLNHRLMEVAPQLINENLAGFVPGRFMPKMQCDVKLSWNMPKE
;
A
#
# COMPACT_ATOMS: atom_id res chain seq x y z
N MET A 1 -2.07 21.39 7.60
CA MET A 1 -3.01 20.35 8.08
C MET A 1 -2.18 19.12 8.41
N ILE A 2 -1.81 18.94 9.69
CA ILE A 2 -0.90 17.85 10.11
C ILE A 2 -1.75 16.60 10.30
N PHE A 3 -1.63 15.64 9.39
CA PHE A 3 -2.38 14.39 9.46
C PHE A 3 -1.93 13.57 10.68
N SER A 4 -2.89 13.23 11.53
CA SER A 4 -2.71 12.33 12.67
C SER A 4 -2.53 10.89 12.16
N LEU A 5 -1.28 10.44 12.09
CA LEU A 5 -0.95 9.05 11.80
C LEU A 5 -1.06 8.24 13.10
N ASN A 6 -2.13 7.46 13.20
CA ASN A 6 -2.44 6.63 14.37
C ASN A 6 -1.43 5.48 14.50
N ALA A 7 -0.76 5.38 15.64
CA ALA A 7 0.35 4.47 15.91
C ALA A 7 -0.03 2.98 16.12
N LYS A 8 -1.20 2.54 15.62
CA LYS A 8 -1.76 1.20 15.88
C LYS A 8 -1.61 0.20 14.72
N ASP A 9 -0.90 0.53 13.65
CA ASP A 9 -0.62 -0.42 12.56
C ASP A 9 0.40 -1.48 13.03
N PRO A 10 0.08 -2.80 13.08
CA PRO A 10 1.01 -3.86 13.50
C PRO A 10 2.22 -4.03 12.56
N LEU A 11 2.18 -3.39 11.39
CA LEU A 11 3.30 -3.31 10.43
C LEU A 11 4.37 -2.28 10.84
N ALA A 12 4.11 -1.44 11.86
CA ALA A 12 5.02 -0.37 12.27
C ALA A 12 6.32 -0.85 12.94
N THR A 13 6.41 -2.13 13.31
CA THR A 13 7.57 -2.68 14.03
C THR A 13 8.56 -3.42 13.12
N ARG A 14 8.23 -3.67 11.85
CA ARG A 14 9.14 -4.34 10.91
C ARG A 14 10.03 -3.30 10.22
N LEU A 15 11.33 -3.32 10.55
CA LEU A 15 12.33 -2.50 9.87
C LEU A 15 12.22 -2.72 8.35
N LEU A 16 12.23 -1.61 7.61
CA LEU A 16 12.18 -1.60 6.16
C LEU A 16 13.59 -1.67 5.56
N ALA A 17 13.73 -1.61 4.23
CA ALA A 17 15.04 -1.76 3.60
C ALA A 17 16.06 -0.70 4.05
N ASP A 18 15.59 0.49 4.42
CA ASP A 18 16.36 1.60 4.99
C ASP A 18 16.69 1.43 6.49
N GLY A 19 16.06 0.47 7.18
CA GLY A 19 16.18 0.30 8.62
C GLY A 19 15.53 1.42 9.45
N ILE A 20 14.72 2.29 8.83
CA ILE A 20 14.08 3.43 9.51
C ILE A 20 12.69 3.00 10.01
N PRO A 21 12.40 3.05 11.32
CA PRO A 21 11.05 2.81 11.80
C PRO A 21 10.09 3.93 11.38
N TYR A 22 8.83 3.60 11.15
CA TYR A 22 7.79 4.59 10.83
C TYR A 22 7.70 5.71 11.87
N GLN A 23 7.85 5.38 13.16
CA GLN A 23 7.81 6.34 14.25
C GLN A 23 8.89 7.42 14.11
N LEU A 24 10.08 7.04 13.66
CA LEU A 24 11.17 7.97 13.44
C LEU A 24 10.86 8.89 12.25
N LEU A 25 10.34 8.35 11.14
CA LEU A 25 9.92 9.16 10.00
C LEU A 25 8.85 10.19 10.39
N LEU A 26 7.88 9.81 11.25
CA LEU A 26 6.86 10.73 11.77
C LEU A 26 7.46 11.87 12.60
N LEU A 27 8.51 11.60 13.37
CA LEU A 27 9.22 12.63 14.13
C LEU A 27 9.98 13.58 13.18
N LEU A 28 10.64 13.03 12.16
CA LEU A 28 11.36 13.84 11.16
C LEU A 28 10.40 14.76 10.38
N LEU A 29 9.21 14.29 10.03
CA LEU A 29 8.17 15.10 9.38
C LEU A 29 7.64 16.22 10.27
N LYS A 30 7.71 16.07 11.60
CA LYS A 30 7.31 17.11 12.55
C LYS A 30 8.42 18.12 12.81
N PHE A 31 9.65 17.83 12.39
CA PHE A 31 10.79 18.70 12.62
C PHE A 31 10.80 19.85 11.58
N PRO A 32 10.63 21.12 11.99
CA PRO A 32 10.40 22.23 11.06
C PRO A 32 11.49 22.43 10.00
N PRO A 33 12.80 22.29 10.32
CA PRO A 33 13.85 22.42 9.30
C PRO A 33 13.80 21.38 8.17
N ILE A 34 13.25 20.19 8.43
CA ILE A 34 13.23 19.07 7.47
C ILE A 34 11.96 19.09 6.60
N GLN A 35 10.86 19.67 7.10
CA GLN A 35 9.59 19.79 6.38
C GLN A 35 9.72 20.32 4.95
N PRO A 36 10.38 21.47 4.68
CA PRO A 36 10.45 22.01 3.32
C PRO A 36 11.23 21.09 2.37
N LEU A 37 12.22 20.37 2.89
CA LEU A 37 13.01 19.42 2.09
C LEU A 37 12.15 18.24 1.66
N ILE A 38 11.40 17.64 2.58
CA ILE A 38 10.52 16.50 2.26
C ILE A 38 9.41 16.94 1.31
N GLU A 39 8.81 18.10 1.56
CA GLU A 39 7.79 18.67 0.69
C GLU A 39 8.31 18.88 -0.73
N GLN A 40 9.53 19.45 -0.87
CA GLN A 40 10.16 19.62 -2.17
C GLN A 40 10.35 18.27 -2.88
N VAL A 41 10.92 17.27 -2.21
CA VAL A 41 11.13 15.94 -2.79
C VAL A 41 9.81 15.32 -3.25
N TYR A 42 8.75 15.44 -2.46
CA TYR A 42 7.44 14.87 -2.78
C TYR A 42 6.75 15.62 -3.93
N ASN A 43 6.87 16.95 -3.96
CA ASN A 43 6.34 17.76 -5.05
C ASN A 43 7.11 17.54 -6.35
N ASP A 44 8.43 17.40 -6.30
CA ASP A 44 9.26 17.07 -7.46
C ASP A 44 8.90 15.68 -8.02
N ALA A 45 8.66 14.70 -7.15
CA ALA A 45 8.18 13.38 -7.54
C ALA A 45 6.81 13.44 -8.23
N LEU A 46 5.87 14.24 -7.72
CA LEU A 46 4.51 14.33 -8.26
C LEU A 46 4.41 15.17 -9.54
N THR A 47 5.13 16.28 -9.62
CA THR A 47 4.96 17.28 -10.68
C THR A 47 5.99 17.14 -11.80
N LYS A 48 7.21 16.71 -11.46
CA LYS A 48 8.33 16.58 -12.40
C LYS A 48 8.68 15.12 -12.70
N GLY A 49 8.16 14.16 -11.94
CA GLY A 49 8.52 12.74 -12.07
C GLY A 49 9.96 12.44 -11.67
N ILE A 50 10.56 13.29 -10.81
CA ILE A 50 11.93 13.11 -10.32
C ILE A 50 11.86 12.37 -8.98
N PHE A 51 12.44 11.17 -8.92
CA PHE A 51 12.40 10.33 -7.73
C PHE A 51 13.79 10.17 -7.13
N PRO A 52 13.91 10.10 -5.79
CA PRO A 52 15.15 9.69 -5.14
C PRO A 52 15.57 8.28 -5.59
N ASP A 53 16.87 8.08 -5.87
CA ASP A 53 17.39 6.77 -6.26
C ASP A 53 17.11 5.67 -5.22
N SER A 54 17.04 6.07 -3.95
CA SER A 54 16.71 5.17 -2.84
C SER A 54 15.34 4.49 -3.02
N TRP A 55 14.37 5.12 -3.70
CA TRP A 55 13.05 4.55 -3.92
C TRP A 55 13.06 3.34 -4.86
N ASN A 56 14.11 3.20 -5.66
CA ASN A 56 14.31 2.06 -6.57
C ASN A 56 14.98 0.86 -5.88
N VAL A 57 15.35 0.99 -4.60
CA VAL A 57 15.99 -0.06 -3.81
C VAL A 57 14.94 -0.74 -2.92
N SER A 58 14.92 -2.08 -2.94
CA SER A 58 14.07 -2.87 -2.03
C SER A 58 14.77 -4.16 -1.61
N LEU A 59 14.43 -4.64 -0.41
CA LEU A 59 14.93 -5.90 0.13
C LEU A 59 13.87 -6.99 -0.05
N MET A 60 14.20 -8.08 -0.75
CA MET A 60 13.29 -9.21 -0.91
C MET A 60 13.42 -10.19 0.25
N THR A 61 12.29 -10.64 0.82
CA THR A 61 12.22 -11.67 1.85
C THR A 61 11.10 -12.66 1.52
N LEU A 62 11.24 -13.91 1.96
CA LEU A 62 10.23 -14.95 1.74
C LEU A 62 9.30 -15.05 2.95
N LEU A 63 7.99 -15.01 2.71
CA LEU A 63 6.96 -15.30 3.70
C LEU A 63 6.36 -16.67 3.42
N TYR A 64 6.51 -17.59 4.37
CA TYR A 64 5.87 -18.90 4.30
C TYR A 64 4.34 -18.77 4.30
N LYS A 65 3.67 -19.51 3.40
CA LYS A 65 2.22 -19.49 3.23
C LYS A 65 1.55 -20.66 3.96
N LYS A 66 1.77 -21.90 3.50
CA LYS A 66 1.23 -23.18 4.03
C LYS A 66 1.84 -24.37 3.26
N ASN A 67 1.65 -25.61 3.74
CA ASN A 67 2.14 -26.90 3.18
C ASN A 67 3.62 -27.20 3.48
N ASP A 68 4.27 -28.09 2.71
CA ASP A 68 5.64 -28.52 2.98
C ASP A 68 6.61 -27.32 2.96
N PRO A 69 7.30 -27.01 4.08
CA PRO A 69 8.29 -25.94 4.14
C PRO A 69 9.53 -26.16 3.28
N ASN A 70 9.76 -27.37 2.76
CA ASN A 70 10.88 -27.67 1.86
C ASN A 70 10.60 -27.31 0.40
N ASP A 71 9.34 -27.05 0.05
CA ASP A 71 8.94 -26.67 -1.28
C ASP A 71 8.87 -25.15 -1.43
N MET A 72 9.65 -24.60 -2.37
CA MET A 72 9.74 -23.16 -2.60
C MET A 72 8.42 -22.54 -3.10
N GLU A 73 7.54 -23.30 -3.74
CA GLU A 73 6.22 -22.80 -4.19
C GLU A 73 5.31 -22.40 -3.02
N ASN A 74 5.61 -22.91 -1.82
CA ASN A 74 4.88 -22.60 -0.60
C ASN A 74 5.32 -21.29 0.08
N TYR A 75 6.27 -20.57 -0.51
CA TYR A 75 6.72 -19.26 -0.05
C TYR A 75 6.25 -18.16 -0.98
N ARG A 76 5.98 -16.99 -0.41
CA ARG A 76 5.62 -15.77 -1.14
C ARG A 76 6.78 -14.79 -1.04
N PRO A 77 7.36 -14.32 -2.16
CA PRO A 77 8.31 -13.22 -2.11
C PRO A 77 7.58 -11.93 -1.69
N ILE A 78 8.19 -11.20 -0.77
CA ILE A 78 7.74 -9.89 -0.31
C ILE A 78 8.90 -8.91 -0.45
N SER A 79 8.66 -7.82 -1.17
CA SER A 79 9.62 -6.72 -1.27
C SER A 79 9.37 -5.72 -0.14
N LEU A 80 10.40 -5.48 0.66
CA LEU A 80 10.45 -4.44 1.68
C LEU A 80 11.05 -3.18 1.02
N CYS A 81 10.21 -2.21 0.70
CA CYS A 81 10.65 -0.90 0.20
C CYS A 81 10.89 0.07 1.35
N ASN A 82 11.63 1.16 1.07
CA ASN A 82 11.91 2.22 2.03
C ASN A 82 10.65 2.90 2.60
N THR A 83 10.79 3.47 3.78
CA THR A 83 9.68 4.01 4.57
C THR A 83 9.09 5.27 3.95
N ASP A 84 9.94 6.12 3.39
CA ASP A 84 9.58 7.36 2.70
C ASP A 84 8.81 7.09 1.40
N TYR A 85 9.25 6.11 0.61
CA TYR A 85 8.53 5.63 -0.56
C TYR A 85 7.13 5.10 -0.18
N LYS A 86 7.04 4.33 0.91
CA LYS A 86 5.74 3.85 1.42
C LYS A 86 4.85 4.98 1.90
N LEU A 87 5.40 6.06 2.46
CA LEU A 87 4.61 7.22 2.84
C LEU A 87 4.02 7.93 1.62
N MET A 88 4.83 8.14 0.57
CA MET A 88 4.34 8.71 -0.70
C MET A 88 3.22 7.86 -1.31
N THR A 89 3.39 6.54 -1.40
CA THR A 89 2.35 5.65 -1.93
C THR A 89 1.08 5.64 -1.09
N ARG A 90 1.17 5.75 0.24
CA ARG A 90 -0.02 5.94 1.11
C ARG A 90 -0.73 7.26 0.82
N LEU A 91 0.01 8.35 0.62
CA LEU A 91 -0.56 9.65 0.25
C LEU A 91 -1.30 9.59 -1.08
N LEU A 92 -0.68 8.99 -2.10
CA LEU A 92 -1.29 8.77 -3.41
C LEU A 92 -2.52 7.89 -3.32
N ASN A 93 -2.44 6.78 -2.59
CA ASN A 93 -3.58 5.89 -2.40
C ASN A 93 -4.76 6.62 -1.75
N HIS A 94 -4.52 7.45 -0.73
CA HIS A 94 -5.58 8.22 -0.09
C HIS A 94 -6.31 9.12 -1.10
N ARG A 95 -5.57 9.88 -1.91
CA ARG A 95 -6.15 10.73 -2.98
C ARG A 95 -6.90 9.91 -4.03
N LEU A 96 -6.35 8.76 -4.43
CA LEU A 96 -6.97 7.89 -5.42
C LEU A 96 -8.28 7.28 -4.90
N MET A 97 -8.32 6.91 -3.62
CA MET A 97 -9.51 6.30 -3.01
C MET A 97 -10.71 7.25 -2.92
N GLU A 98 -10.52 8.57 -3.01
CA GLU A 98 -11.62 9.54 -3.10
C GLU A 98 -12.36 9.48 -4.43
N VAL A 99 -11.65 9.13 -5.52
CA VAL A 99 -12.20 9.09 -6.89
C VAL A 99 -12.46 7.68 -7.40
N ALA A 100 -11.77 6.68 -6.85
CA ALA A 100 -11.85 5.28 -7.27
C ALA A 100 -13.29 4.71 -7.34
N PRO A 101 -14.22 4.99 -6.40
CA PRO A 101 -15.57 4.46 -6.46
C PRO A 101 -16.39 4.92 -7.68
N GLN A 102 -16.04 6.05 -8.30
CA GLN A 102 -16.73 6.58 -9.48
C GLN A 102 -16.16 6.01 -10.79
N LEU A 103 -14.89 5.61 -10.78
CA LEU A 103 -14.17 5.14 -11.97
C LEU A 103 -14.21 3.62 -12.12
N ILE A 104 -14.32 2.89 -11.00
CA ILE A 104 -14.24 1.43 -10.99
C ILE A 104 -15.65 0.84 -11.13
N ASN A 105 -15.81 -0.09 -12.08
CA ASN A 105 -17.05 -0.84 -12.31
C ASN A 105 -17.59 -1.43 -10.99
N GLU A 106 -18.89 -1.32 -10.75
CA GLU A 106 -19.58 -1.84 -9.56
C GLU A 106 -19.31 -3.33 -9.32
N ASN A 107 -19.05 -4.10 -10.39
CA ASN A 107 -18.70 -5.53 -10.35
C ASN A 107 -17.26 -5.82 -9.89
N LEU A 108 -16.48 -4.80 -9.53
CA LEU A 108 -15.15 -4.92 -8.90
C LEU A 108 -15.18 -4.33 -7.47
N ALA A 109 -15.13 -5.19 -6.44
CA ALA A 109 -15.24 -4.84 -5.02
C ALA A 109 -13.92 -5.01 -4.28
N GLY A 110 -12.90 -5.58 -4.93
CA GLY A 110 -11.58 -5.65 -4.33
C GLY A 110 -11.05 -4.23 -4.12
N PHE A 111 -10.68 -3.91 -2.88
CA PHE A 111 -9.87 -2.74 -2.53
C PHE A 111 -10.49 -1.36 -2.80
N VAL A 112 -11.82 -1.29 -2.98
CA VAL A 112 -12.56 -0.03 -3.09
C VAL A 112 -13.32 0.24 -1.78
N PRO A 113 -13.17 1.42 -1.15
CA PRO A 113 -13.90 1.76 0.06
C PRO A 113 -15.42 1.61 -0.13
N GLY A 114 -16.09 1.00 0.84
CA GLY A 114 -17.55 0.83 0.83
C GLY A 114 -18.07 -0.31 -0.06
N ARG A 115 -17.20 -1.05 -0.78
CA ARG A 115 -17.61 -2.23 -1.56
C ARG A 115 -17.17 -3.52 -0.85
N PHE A 116 -18.09 -4.46 -0.70
CA PHE A 116 -17.86 -5.70 0.05
C PHE A 116 -17.87 -6.91 -0.89
N MET A 117 -16.78 -7.70 -0.87
CA MET A 117 -16.56 -8.82 -1.80
C MET A 117 -17.67 -9.89 -1.82
N PRO A 118 -18.31 -10.27 -0.70
CA PRO A 118 -19.41 -11.24 -0.71
C PRO A 118 -20.58 -10.90 -1.64
N LYS A 119 -20.84 -9.60 -1.90
CA LYS A 119 -21.92 -9.20 -2.82
C LYS A 119 -21.65 -9.70 -4.25
N MET A 120 -20.38 -9.70 -4.68
CA MET A 120 -19.98 -10.15 -6.01
C MET A 120 -20.13 -11.65 -6.21
N GLN A 121 -19.88 -12.41 -5.16
CA GLN A 121 -20.00 -13.86 -5.20
C GLN A 121 -21.47 -14.29 -5.33
N CYS A 122 -22.39 -13.48 -4.79
CA CYS A 122 -23.83 -13.66 -4.96
C CYS A 122 -24.30 -13.27 -6.37
N ASP A 123 -23.85 -12.15 -6.93
CA ASP A 123 -24.25 -11.69 -8.27
C ASP A 123 -23.75 -12.61 -9.39
N VAL A 124 -22.55 -13.18 -9.24
CA VAL A 124 -22.05 -14.23 -10.14
C VAL A 124 -22.90 -15.50 -10.01
N LYS A 125 -23.34 -15.88 -8.81
CA LYS A 125 -24.23 -17.06 -8.65
C LYS A 125 -25.62 -16.84 -9.24
N LEU A 126 -26.17 -15.63 -9.16
CA LEU A 126 -27.50 -15.31 -9.70
C LEU A 126 -27.52 -15.27 -11.24
N SER A 127 -26.41 -14.87 -11.88
CA SER A 127 -26.27 -14.87 -13.35
C SER A 127 -25.99 -16.26 -13.95
N TRP A 128 -25.54 -17.24 -13.14
CA TRP A 128 -25.19 -18.59 -13.57
C TRP A 128 -26.29 -19.66 -13.37
N ASN A 129 -27.55 -19.27 -13.20
CA ASN A 129 -28.67 -20.21 -13.27
C ASN A 129 -29.07 -20.45 -14.74
N MET A 130 -28.24 -21.19 -15.48
CA MET A 130 -28.63 -21.80 -16.76
C MET A 130 -29.51 -23.03 -16.48
N PRO A 131 -30.62 -23.23 -17.22
CA PRO A 131 -31.40 -24.46 -17.11
C PRO A 131 -30.52 -25.63 -17.54
N LYS A 132 -30.46 -26.67 -16.70
CA LYS A 132 -29.85 -27.94 -17.09
C LYS A 132 -30.83 -28.63 -18.03
N GLU A 133 -30.45 -28.78 -19.29
CA GLU A 133 -30.97 -29.85 -20.17
C GLU A 133 -30.56 -31.22 -19.63
#